data_AF-A0AAU4YXP6-F1
#
_entry.id   AF-A0AAU4YXP6-F1
#
_cell.length_a   1.000
_cell.length_b   1.000
_cell.length_c   1.000
_cell.angle_alpha   90.00
_cell.angle_beta   90.00
_cell.angle_gamma   90.00
#
_symmetry.space_group_name_H-M   'P 1'
#
loop_
_entity.id
_entity.type
_entity.pdbx_description
1 polymer ?
#
loop_
_entity_poly.entity_id
_entity_poly.type
_entity_poly.pdbx_seq_one_letter_code
_entity_poly.pdbx_strand_id
1 'polypeptide(L)'
;MPYDYVTPDDWAPAGLPLGTWLADQRKSHKAGHLDTGRVEQLDEMGMVWSHQDVAFEEGLTAARAWAAVHGHLLPPATAVWDGYPVGTWTKNQRFAARITDTNAQRREAVLAVESSAGALTEARRAAL
;
A
#
# COMPACT_ATOMS: atom_id res chain seq x y z
N MET A 1 7.94 3.61 11.73
CA MET A 1 8.86 3.11 12.78
C MET A 1 10.00 2.36 12.10
N PRO A 2 11.28 2.59 12.47
CA PRO A 2 12.45 1.95 11.87
C PRO A 2 12.48 0.43 12.07
N TYR A 3 13.02 -0.33 11.11
CA TYR A 3 13.08 -1.80 11.20
C TYR A 3 13.92 -2.31 12.38
N ASP A 4 14.99 -1.60 12.69
CA ASP A 4 15.94 -1.86 13.77
C ASP A 4 15.53 -1.25 15.12
N TYR A 5 14.28 -0.76 15.23
CA TYR A 5 13.81 -0.18 16.48
C TYR A 5 13.73 -1.23 17.59
N VAL A 6 14.43 -0.93 18.69
CA VAL A 6 14.45 -1.71 19.93
C VAL A 6 13.80 -0.87 21.03
N THR A 7 12.98 -1.52 21.88
CA THR A 7 12.33 -0.80 22.99
C THR A 7 13.36 -0.27 24.00
N PRO A 8 13.22 0.99 24.45
CA PRO A 8 14.08 1.60 25.46
C PRO A 8 14.16 0.81 26.78
N ASP A 9 15.21 1.07 27.56
CA ASP A 9 15.47 0.39 28.84
C ASP A 9 14.45 0.72 29.93
N ASP A 10 13.74 1.85 29.82
CA ASP A 10 12.69 2.28 30.74
C ASP A 10 11.30 1.72 30.36
N TRP A 11 11.20 0.92 29.28
CA TRP A 11 9.96 0.27 28.87
C TRP A 11 9.84 -1.17 29.41
N ALA A 12 8.62 -1.70 29.44
CA ALA A 12 8.35 -3.10 29.78
C ALA A 12 7.59 -3.78 28.62
N PRO A 13 8.21 -4.71 27.86
CA PRO A 13 9.60 -5.18 27.98
C PRO A 13 10.62 -4.23 27.36
N ALA A 14 11.78 -4.07 28.01
CA ALA A 14 12.97 -3.42 27.47
C ALA A 14 13.74 -4.36 26.53
N GLY A 15 14.49 -3.78 25.57
CA GLY A 15 15.36 -4.55 24.68
C GLY A 15 14.63 -5.43 23.65
N LEU A 16 13.32 -5.26 23.49
CA LEU A 16 12.52 -6.00 22.52
C LEU A 16 12.81 -5.44 21.11
N PRO A 17 13.22 -6.27 20.13
CA PRO A 17 13.38 -5.85 18.74
C PRO A 17 12.01 -5.66 18.07
N LEU A 18 11.29 -4.63 18.50
CA LEU A 18 9.90 -4.37 18.12
C LEU A 18 9.76 -4.19 16.61
N GLY A 19 10.76 -3.61 15.93
CA GLY A 19 10.71 -3.43 14.50
C GLY A 19 10.73 -4.71 13.68
N THR A 20 11.66 -5.60 14.00
CA THR A 20 11.69 -6.95 13.44
C THR A 20 10.41 -7.72 13.77
N TRP A 21 9.97 -7.66 15.04
CA TRP A 21 8.76 -8.36 15.46
C TRP A 21 7.52 -7.90 14.68
N LEU A 22 7.33 -6.59 14.50
CA LEU A 22 6.23 -6.04 13.69
C LEU A 22 6.34 -6.45 12.21
N ALA A 23 7.55 -6.49 11.66
CA ALA A 23 7.76 -6.94 10.28
C ALA A 23 7.38 -8.43 10.12
N ASP A 24 7.70 -9.26 11.10
CA ASP A 24 7.33 -10.68 11.12
C ASP A 24 5.82 -10.88 11.27
N GLN A 25 5.14 -10.08 12.11
CA GLN A 25 3.68 -10.11 12.19
C GLN A 25 3.05 -9.79 10.81
N ARG A 26 3.51 -8.74 10.13
CA ARG A 26 3.03 -8.37 8.79
C ARG A 26 3.27 -9.46 7.76
N LYS A 27 4.45 -10.09 7.79
CA LYS A 27 4.79 -11.19 6.88
C LYS A 27 3.89 -12.41 7.10
N SER A 28 3.69 -12.80 8.37
CA SER A 28 2.83 -13.92 8.73
C SER A 28 1.37 -13.66 8.39
N HIS A 29 0.87 -12.44 8.63
CA HIS A 29 -0.47 -12.01 8.23
C HIS A 29 -0.65 -12.08 6.72
N LYS A 30 0.28 -11.52 5.95
CA LYS A 30 0.25 -11.57 4.48
C LYS A 30 0.27 -13.01 3.93
N ALA A 31 0.94 -13.93 4.64
CA ALA A 31 0.98 -15.34 4.28
C ALA A 31 -0.28 -16.12 4.73
N GLY A 32 -1.21 -15.51 5.47
CA GLY A 32 -2.38 -16.20 6.03
C GLY A 32 -2.04 -17.18 7.16
N HIS A 33 -0.87 -17.04 7.78
CA HIS A 33 -0.39 -17.92 8.85
C HIS A 33 -0.61 -17.35 10.26
N LEU A 34 -1.12 -16.12 10.36
CA LEU A 34 -1.38 -15.49 11.64
C LEU A 34 -2.76 -15.91 12.14
N ASP A 35 -2.84 -16.34 13.41
CA ASP A 35 -4.10 -16.70 14.06
C ASP A 35 -5.10 -15.53 14.07
N THR A 36 -6.39 -15.82 13.88
CA THR A 36 -7.44 -14.79 13.79
C THR A 36 -7.53 -13.95 15.07
N GLY A 37 -7.45 -14.57 16.25
CA GLY A 37 -7.51 -13.82 17.51
C GLY A 37 -6.30 -12.91 17.69
N ARG A 38 -5.14 -13.29 17.16
CA ARG A 38 -3.96 -12.41 17.11
C ARG A 38 -4.16 -11.24 16.15
N VAL A 39 -4.79 -11.46 14.99
CA VAL A 39 -5.10 -10.39 14.04
C VAL A 39 -6.02 -9.36 14.70
N GLU A 40 -7.11 -9.82 15.33
CA GLU A 40 -8.09 -8.98 16.02
C GLU A 40 -7.44 -8.11 17.11
N GLN A 41 -6.60 -8.71 17.96
CA GLN A 41 -5.87 -7.96 19.00
C GLN A 41 -4.97 -6.86 18.42
N LEU A 42 -4.27 -7.16 17.33
CA LEU A 42 -3.39 -6.20 16.68
C LEU A 42 -4.19 -5.10 15.97
N ASP A 43 -5.33 -5.42 15.37
CA ASP A 43 -6.25 -4.46 14.78
C ASP A 43 -6.82 -3.50 15.83
N GLU A 44 -7.22 -3.99 17.00
CA GLU A 44 -7.68 -3.16 18.13
C GLU A 44 -6.61 -2.15 18.60
N MET A 45 -5.33 -2.53 18.47
CA MET A 45 -4.19 -1.66 18.76
C MET A 45 -3.81 -0.72 17.60
N GLY A 46 -4.56 -0.74 16.49
CA GLY A 46 -4.32 0.11 15.32
C GLY A 46 -3.15 -0.36 14.46
N MET A 47 -2.90 -1.67 14.40
CA MET A 47 -1.81 -2.23 13.59
C MET A 47 -1.95 -1.87 12.11
N VAL A 48 -0.95 -1.14 11.58
CA VAL A 48 -0.82 -0.94 10.13
C VAL A 48 -0.15 -2.15 9.51
N TRP A 49 -0.94 -3.00 8.85
CA TRP A 49 -0.45 -4.19 8.15
C TRP A 49 0.35 -3.89 6.90
N SER A 50 -0.01 -2.81 6.20
CA SER A 50 0.58 -2.45 4.91
C SER A 50 0.58 -0.93 4.72
N HIS A 51 1.75 -0.32 4.86
CA HIS A 51 1.95 1.10 4.55
C HIS A 51 1.60 1.42 3.09
N GLN A 52 1.74 0.44 2.19
CA GLN A 52 1.41 0.59 0.78
C GLN A 52 -0.10 0.65 0.55
N ASP A 53 -0.92 -0.01 1.37
CA ASP A 53 -2.38 0.07 1.29
C ASP A 53 -2.87 1.38 1.90
N VAL A 54 -2.32 1.80 3.04
CA VAL A 54 -2.60 3.11 3.63
C VAL A 54 -2.30 4.24 2.62
N ALA A 55 -1.10 4.25 2.04
CA ALA A 55 -0.72 5.26 1.04
C ALA A 55 -1.57 5.22 -0.23
N PHE A 56 -2.10 4.04 -0.59
CA PHE A 56 -3.03 3.90 -1.72
C PHE A 56 -4.37 4.55 -1.38
N GLU A 57 -4.96 4.25 -0.22
CA GLU A 57 -6.24 4.81 0.22
C GLU A 57 -6.18 6.34 0.40
N GLU A 58 -5.10 6.87 0.98
CA GLU A 58 -4.86 8.31 1.10
C GLU A 58 -4.83 8.99 -0.28
N GLY A 59 -4.10 8.39 -1.24
CA GLY A 59 -4.02 8.92 -2.59
C GLY A 59 -5.32 8.80 -3.37
N LEU A 60 -6.07 7.71 -3.17
CA LEU A 60 -7.39 7.53 -3.76
C LEU A 60 -8.38 8.57 -3.22
N THR A 61 -8.32 8.86 -1.91
CA THR A 61 -9.12 9.90 -1.28
C THR A 61 -8.82 11.27 -1.88
N ALA A 62 -7.54 11.63 -1.99
CA ALA A 62 -7.12 12.90 -2.61
C ALA A 62 -7.52 12.99 -4.09
N ALA A 63 -7.38 11.89 -4.84
CA ALA A 63 -7.77 11.80 -6.24
C ALA A 63 -9.29 11.98 -6.44
N ARG A 64 -10.10 11.36 -5.59
CA ARG A 64 -11.56 11.52 -5.62
C ARG A 64 -11.97 12.95 -5.28
N ALA A 65 -11.35 13.56 -4.26
CA ALA A 65 -11.58 14.95 -3.92
C ALA A 65 -11.24 15.90 -5.08
N TRP A 66 -10.08 15.69 -5.72
CA TRP A 66 -9.72 16.43 -6.94
C TRP A 66 -10.78 16.30 -8.04
N ALA A 67 -11.19 15.07 -8.35
CA ALA A 67 -12.13 14.79 -9.43
C ALA A 67 -13.52 15.38 -9.14
N ALA A 68 -13.97 15.35 -7.89
CA ALA A 68 -15.24 15.95 -7.47
C ALA A 68 -15.28 17.48 -7.71
N VAL A 69 -14.15 18.17 -7.50
CA VAL A 69 -14.06 19.63 -7.68
C VAL A 69 -13.86 20.02 -9.16
N HIS A 70 -13.06 19.27 -9.91
CA HIS A 70 -12.68 19.64 -11.27
C HIS A 70 -13.52 18.95 -12.36
N GLY A 71 -14.30 17.94 -12.00
CA GLY A 71 -15.08 17.12 -12.94
C GLY A 71 -14.24 16.12 -13.74
N HIS A 72 -12.94 15.99 -13.45
CA HIS A 72 -12.04 15.05 -14.13
C HIS A 72 -10.87 14.61 -13.24
N LEU A 73 -10.34 13.40 -13.48
CA LEU A 73 -9.13 12.87 -12.83
C LEU A 73 -7.89 13.07 -13.73
N LEU A 74 -7.66 14.32 -14.14
CA LEU A 74 -6.48 14.71 -14.93
C LEU A 74 -5.68 15.82 -14.24
N PRO A 75 -5.20 15.60 -13.00
CA PRO A 75 -4.32 16.57 -12.38
C PRO A 75 -3.01 16.73 -13.17
N PRO A 76 -2.48 17.96 -13.30
CA PRO A 76 -1.10 18.17 -13.71
C PRO A 76 -0.13 17.38 -12.82
N ALA A 77 1.03 16.98 -13.35
CA ALA A 77 1.98 16.15 -12.60
C ALA A 77 2.49 16.81 -11.29
N THR A 78 2.50 18.15 -11.25
CA THR A 78 2.92 18.95 -10.08
C THR A 78 1.77 19.29 -9.13
N ALA A 79 0.55 18.83 -9.41
CA ALA A 79 -0.62 19.18 -8.60
C ALA A 79 -0.52 18.56 -7.20
N VAL A 80 -0.86 19.40 -6.22
CA VAL A 80 -1.01 19.05 -4.81
C VAL A 80 -2.44 19.38 -4.39
N TRP A 81 -3.09 18.46 -3.70
CA TRP A 81 -4.44 18.60 -3.17
C TRP A 81 -4.43 18.31 -1.67
N ASP A 82 -4.80 19.29 -0.85
CA ASP A 82 -4.77 19.20 0.62
C ASP A 82 -3.42 18.67 1.16
N GLY A 83 -2.32 19.15 0.57
CA GLY A 83 -0.96 18.72 0.92
C GLY A 83 -0.53 17.37 0.33
N TYR A 84 -1.45 16.63 -0.30
CA TYR A 84 -1.15 15.35 -0.96
C TYR A 84 -0.72 15.55 -2.43
N PRO A 85 0.39 14.96 -2.90
CA PRO A 85 0.87 15.10 -4.28
C PRO A 85 0.06 14.27 -5.29
N VAL A 86 -1.21 14.64 -5.48
CA VAL A 86 -2.18 13.92 -6.32
C VAL A 86 -1.73 13.76 -7.76
N GLY A 87 -1.02 14.75 -8.33
CA GLY A 87 -0.48 14.68 -9.69
C GLY A 87 0.51 13.53 -9.89
N THR A 88 1.49 13.43 -8.99
CA THR A 88 2.47 12.34 -8.97
C THR A 88 1.79 11.01 -8.71
N TRP A 89 0.84 10.95 -7.76
CA TRP A 89 0.14 9.72 -7.44
C TRP A 89 -0.66 9.19 -8.64
N THR A 90 -1.49 10.02 -9.29
CA THR A 90 -2.28 9.60 -10.47
C THR A 90 -1.37 9.19 -11.62
N LYS A 91 -0.22 9.85 -11.83
CA LYS A 91 0.78 9.42 -12.81
C LYS A 91 1.29 8.01 -12.50
N ASN A 92 1.59 7.72 -11.24
CA ASN A 92 2.06 6.40 -10.81
C ASN A 92 0.98 5.33 -10.97
N GLN A 93 -0.29 5.64 -10.67
CA GLN A 93 -1.41 4.71 -10.90
C GLN A 93 -1.57 4.36 -12.38
N ARG A 94 -1.43 5.34 -13.29
CA ARG A 94 -1.44 5.09 -14.74
C ARG A 94 -0.28 4.21 -15.19
N PHE A 95 0.90 4.38 -14.60
CA PHE A 95 2.04 3.51 -14.89
C PHE A 95 1.80 2.08 -14.40
N ALA A 96 1.29 1.92 -13.17
CA ALA A 96 0.94 0.62 -12.60
C ALA A 96 -0.14 -0.11 -13.42
N ALA A 97 -1.15 0.63 -13.91
CA ALA A 97 -2.17 0.09 -14.81
C ALA A 97 -1.56 -0.48 -16.10
N ARG A 98 -0.64 0.26 -16.76
CA ARG A 98 0.04 -0.22 -17.97
C ARG A 98 0.85 -1.49 -17.75
N ILE A 99 1.55 -1.61 -16.62
CA ILE A 99 2.26 -2.85 -16.27
C ILE A 99 1.26 -4.00 -16.14
N THR A 100 0.14 -3.75 -15.48
CA THR A 100 -0.91 -4.75 -15.26
C THR A 100 -1.50 -5.23 -16.59
N ASP A 101 -1.79 -4.31 -17.52
CA ASP A 101 -2.32 -4.63 -18.84
C ASP A 101 -1.29 -5.39 -19.69
N THR A 102 -0.03 -4.97 -19.66
CA THR A 102 1.08 -5.67 -20.34
C THR A 102 1.22 -7.10 -19.83
N ASN A 103 1.16 -7.29 -18.51
CA ASN A 103 1.24 -8.61 -17.91
C ASN A 103 0.02 -9.48 -18.24
N ALA A 104 -1.18 -8.88 -18.34
CA ALA A 104 -2.38 -9.59 -18.79
C ALA A 104 -2.24 -10.06 -20.24
N GLN A 105 -1.79 -9.18 -21.14
CA GLN A 105 -1.54 -9.52 -22.55
C GLN A 105 -0.51 -10.64 -22.70
N ARG A 106 0.58 -10.60 -21.93
CA ARG A 106 1.60 -11.67 -21.97
C ARG A 106 1.02 -13.00 -21.52
N ARG A 107 0.19 -13.02 -20.47
CA ARG A 107 -0.47 -14.26 -20.01
C ARG A 107 -1.42 -14.82 -21.07
N GLU A 108 -2.22 -13.97 -21.71
CA GLU A 108 -3.11 -14.38 -22.80
C GLU A 108 -2.33 -14.96 -23.99
N ALA A 109 -1.18 -14.37 -24.32
CA ALA A 109 -0.27 -14.87 -25.35
C ALA A 109 0.59 -16.07 -24.90
N VAL A 110 0.40 -16.60 -23.69
CA VAL A 110 1.19 -17.70 -23.10
C VAL A 110 2.70 -17.36 -23.06
N LEU A 111 3.02 -16.07 -22.92
CA LEU A 111 4.38 -15.56 -22.75
C LEU A 111 4.72 -15.41 -21.27
N ALA A 112 5.99 -15.60 -20.93
CA ALA A 112 6.47 -15.44 -19.56
C ALA A 112 6.26 -14.01 -19.05
N VAL A 113 5.73 -13.85 -17.83
CA VAL A 113 5.70 -12.55 -17.13
C VAL A 113 7.00 -12.41 -16.35
N GLU A 114 7.86 -11.50 -16.80
CA GLU A 114 9.20 -11.29 -16.21
C GLU A 114 9.14 -10.61 -14.85
N SER A 115 8.15 -9.74 -14.61
CA SER A 115 7.94 -9.10 -13.31
C SER A 115 6.49 -8.64 -13.12
N SER A 116 5.95 -8.85 -11.92
CA SER A 116 4.70 -8.24 -11.45
C SER A 116 4.93 -7.01 -10.58
N ALA A 117 6.19 -6.60 -10.37
CA ALA A 117 6.51 -5.46 -9.53
C ALA A 117 5.87 -4.19 -10.10
N GLY A 118 5.17 -3.44 -9.25
CA GLY A 118 4.45 -2.23 -9.64
C GLY A 118 3.13 -2.46 -10.36
N ALA A 119 2.70 -3.70 -10.59
CA ALA A 119 1.35 -3.98 -11.09
C ALA A 119 0.30 -3.66 -10.02
N LEU A 120 -0.88 -3.24 -10.46
CA LEU A 120 -2.05 -3.09 -9.59
C LEU A 120 -2.60 -4.47 -9.24
N THR A 121 -3.08 -4.58 -8.01
CA THR A 121 -3.96 -5.68 -7.63
C THR A 121 -5.34 -5.45 -8.26
N GLU A 122 -6.13 -6.51 -8.37
CA GLU A 122 -7.50 -6.40 -8.91
C GLU A 122 -8.36 -5.43 -8.08
N ALA A 123 -8.25 -5.51 -6.76
CA ALA A 123 -8.94 -4.60 -5.85
C ALA A 123 -8.58 -3.13 -6.10
N ARG A 124 -7.28 -2.82 -6.31
CA ARG A 124 -6.83 -1.46 -6.60
C ARG A 124 -7.29 -0.98 -7.97
N ARG A 125 -7.33 -1.88 -8.96
CA ARG A 125 -7.85 -1.56 -10.29
C ARG A 125 -9.35 -1.22 -10.23
N ALA A 126 -10.13 -1.97 -9.47
CA ALA A 126 -11.56 -1.72 -9.31
C ALA A 126 -11.89 -0.42 -8.55
N ALA A 127 -10.96 0.08 -7.74
CA ALA A 127 -11.15 1.28 -6.91
C ALA A 127 -10.89 2.62 -7.63
N LEU A 128 -10.15 2.59 -8.74
CA LEU A 128 -9.80 3.75 -9.59
C LEU A 128 -10.91 4.10 -10.58
#